data_AF-A0A496SNS0-F1
#
_entry.id   AF-A0A496SNS0-F1
#
_cell.length_a   1.000
_cell.length_b   1.000
_cell.length_c   1.000
_cell.angle_alpha   90.00
_cell.angle_beta   90.00
_cell.angle_gamma   90.00
#
_symmetry.space_group_name_H-M   'P 1'
#
loop_
_entity.id
_entity.type
_entity.pdbx_description
1 polymer ?
#
loop_
_entity_poly.entity_id
_entity_poly.type
_entity_poly.pdbx_seq_one_letter_code
_entity_poly.pdbx_strand_id
1 'polypeptide(L)' 'AKGIPVLMRIPFRREIAEAYSEGLPLVEAFPEYRERFLELIEKIGEVG' A
#
# COMPACT_ATOMS: atom_id res chain seq x y z
N ALA A 1 13.41 -2.02 -21.08
CA ALA A 1 12.59 -2.32 -19.89
C ALA A 1 11.39 -1.36 -19.93
N LYS A 2 10.16 -1.87 -20.04
CA LYS A 2 8.97 -1.01 -20.23
C LYS A 2 8.64 -0.29 -18.91
N GLY A 3 8.51 1.04 -18.97
CA GLY A 3 8.38 1.96 -17.83
C GLY A 3 7.00 1.94 -17.19
N ILE A 4 6.76 0.96 -16.32
CA ILE A 4 5.58 0.94 -15.47
C ILE A 4 5.85 1.86 -14.26
N PRO A 5 5.02 2.89 -14.01
CA PRO A 5 5.20 3.77 -12.87
C PRO A 5 4.90 3.03 -11.56
N VAL A 6 5.73 3.25 -10.55
CA VAL A 6 5.47 2.78 -9.19
C VAL A 6 4.59 3.81 -8.50
N LEU A 7 3.32 3.46 -8.24
CA LEU A 7 2.32 4.38 -7.67
C LEU A 7 2.39 4.49 -6.13
N MET A 8 2.91 3.45 -5.45
CA MET A 8 3.08 3.43 -4.01
C MET A 8 4.22 2.47 -3.62
N ARG A 9 4.90 2.77 -2.51
CA ARG A 9 5.91 1.88 -1.90
C ARG A 9 5.53 1.58 -0.47
N ILE A 10 5.68 0.32 -0.08
CA ILE A 10 5.54 -0.13 1.31
C ILE A 10 6.96 -0.40 1.84
N PRO A 11 7.40 0.23 2.93
CA PRO A 11 8.74 0.03 3.48
C PRO A 11 8.89 -1.39 4.03
N PHE A 12 10.12 -1.91 3.98
CA PHE A 12 10.44 -3.20 4.59
C PHE A 12 10.59 -3.04 6.10
N ARG A 13 9.52 -3.33 6.84
CA ARG A 13 9.44 -3.23 8.31
C ARG A 13 8.90 -4.52 8.90
N ARG A 14 9.46 -4.94 10.04
CA ARG A 14 9.05 -6.17 10.72
C ARG A 14 7.58 -6.14 11.13
N GLU A 15 7.11 -5.00 11.63
CA GLU A 15 5.72 -4.85 12.08
C GLU A 15 4.71 -5.09 10.93
N ILE A 16 5.07 -4.71 9.70
CA ILE A 16 4.25 -4.93 8.50
C ILE A 16 4.20 -6.42 8.15
N ALA A 17 5.33 -7.12 8.27
CA ALA A 17 5.41 -8.56 8.03
C ALA A 17 4.66 -9.38 9.08
N GLU A 18 4.73 -8.96 10.35
CA GLU A 18 3.97 -9.56 11.46
C GLU A 18 2.46 -9.41 11.23
N ALA A 19 1.98 -8.19 10.98
CA ALA A 19 0.56 -7.93 10.72
C ALA A 19 0.01 -8.75 9.53
N TYR A 20 0.76 -8.82 8.43
CA TYR A 20 0.38 -9.66 7.28
C TYR A 20 0.35 -11.16 7.63
N SER A 21 1.32 -11.64 8.42
CA SER A 21 1.39 -13.05 8.83
C SER A 21 0.24 -13.46 9.75
N GLU A 22 -0.28 -12.52 10.53
CA GLU A 22 -1.47 -12.70 11.37
C GLU A 22 -2.79 -12.59 10.58
N GLY A 23 -2.73 -12.28 9.28
CA GLY A 23 -3.91 -12.11 8.43
C GLY A 23 -4.63 -10.78 8.65
N LEU A 24 -3.99 -9.82 9.32
CA LEU A 24 -4.57 -8.51 9.60
C LEU A 24 -4.37 -7.59 8.38
N PRO A 25 -5.43 -6.96 7.86
CA PRO A 25 -5.29 -5.96 6.80
C PRO A 25 -4.40 -4.80 7.25
N LEU A 26 -3.49 -4.33 6.38
CA LEU A 26 -2.57 -3.23 6.72
C LEU A 26 -3.30 -1.95 7.14
N VAL A 27 -4.49 -1.69 6.60
CA VAL A 27 -5.32 -0.53 6.98
C VAL A 27 -5.95 -0.63 8.37
N GLU A 28 -6.02 -1.83 8.92
CA GLU A 28 -6.45 -2.09 10.30
C GLU A 28 -5.26 -2.04 11.26
N ALA A 29 -4.14 -2.65 10.88
CA ALA A 29 -2.89 -2.64 11.65
C ALA A 29 -2.23 -1.24 11.71
N PHE A 30 -2.30 -0.50 10.61
CA PHE A 30 -1.65 0.79 10.40
C PHE A 30 -2.64 1.77 9.77
N PRO A 31 -3.41 2.52 10.60
CA PRO A 31 -4.45 3.44 10.12
C PRO A 31 -3.95 4.46 9.08
N GLU A 32 -2.67 4.83 9.12
CA GLU A 32 -2.04 5.74 8.15
C GLU A 32 -2.02 5.21 6.71
N TYR A 33 -2.17 3.89 6.54
CA TYR A 33 -2.26 3.30 5.20
C TYR A 33 -3.63 3.53 4.56
N ARG A 34 -4.68 3.90 5.32
CA ARG A 34 -6.01 4.18 4.75
C ARG A 34 -5.94 5.30 3.72
N GLU A 35 -5.38 6.44 4.11
CA GLU A 35 -5.21 7.59 3.20
C GLU A 35 -4.31 7.24 2.01
N ARG A 36 -3.21 6.53 2.25
CA ARG A 36 -2.29 6.09 1.18
C ARG A 36 -2.94 5.16 0.15
N PHE A 37 -3.80 4.25 0.58
CA PHE A 37 -4.54 3.36 -0.31
C PHE A 37 -5.65 4.11 -1.07
N LEU A 38 -6.28 5.12 -0.46
CA LEU A 38 -7.23 5.99 -1.16
C LEU A 38 -6.53 6.80 -2.27
N GLU A 39 -5.40 7.44 -1.97
CA GLU A 39 -4.58 8.14 -2.97
C GLU A 39 -4.09 7.20 -4.09
N LEU A 40 -3.80 5.94 -3.76
CA LEU A 40 -3.41 4.95 -4.76
C LEU A 40 -4.55 4.65 -5.74
N ILE A 41 -5.79 4.55 -5.26
CA ILE A 41 -6.96 4.32 -6.12
C ILE A 41 -7.16 5.52 -7.06
N GLU A 42 -7.02 6.74 -6.55
CA GLU A 42 -7.08 7.97 -7.37
C GLU A 42 -6.03 7.93 -8.49
N LYS A 43 -4.77 7.63 -8.14
CA LYS A 43 -3.67 7.50 -9.11
C LYS A 43 -3.89 6.40 -10.14
N ILE A 44 -4.56 5.30 -9.78
CA ILE A 44 -4.90 4.23 -10.74
C ILE A 44 -5.95 4.75 -11.74
N GLY A 45 -6.96 5.49 -11.27
CA GLY A 45 -7.99 6.08 -12.11
C GLY A 45 -7.47 7.14 -13.10
N GLU A 46 -6.39 7.83 -12.75
CA GLU A 46 -5.71 8.81 -13.62
C GLU A 46 -4.82 8.16 -14.70
N VAL A 47 -4.43 6.90 -14.52
CA VAL A 47 -3.50 6.17 -15.41
C VAL A 47 -4.23 5.34 -16.49
N GLY A 48 -5.57 5.23 -16.41
CA GLY A 48 -6.43 4.54 -17.39
C GLY A 48 -6.93 5.45 -18.50
#